data_AF-A0A9X2GEQ9-F1
#
_entry.id   AF-A0A9X2GEQ9-F1
#
_cell.length_a   1.000
_cell.length_b   1.000
_cell.length_c   1.000
_cell.angle_alpha   90.00
_cell.angle_beta   90.00
_cell.angle_gamma   90.00
#
_symmetry.space_group_name_H-M   'P 1'
#
loop_
_entity.id
_entity.type
_entity.pdbx_description
1 polymer ?
#
loop_
_entity_poly.entity_id
_entity_poly.type
_entity_poly.pdbx_seq_one_letter_code
_entity_poly.pdbx_strand_id
1 'polypeptide(L)'
;MATYRTQIQWGGPNAEWHDDTDLTIVINNRAEVVPNAGMPGTGTQVSWASPQGNGSITFFEDGNRFMGSAQFKGEGPVGYRGTLKP
;
A
#
# COMPACT_ATOMS: atom_id res chain seq x y z
N MET A 1 2.08 -13.56 -2.92
CA MET A 1 1.60 -12.36 -3.57
C MET A 1 0.46 -11.90 -2.72
N ALA A 2 0.49 -10.65 -2.28
CA ALA A 2 -0.60 -10.09 -1.50
C ALA A 2 -1.32 -9.04 -2.35
N THR A 3 -2.64 -9.19 -2.45
CA THR A 3 -3.51 -8.23 -3.13
C THR A 3 -4.37 -7.54 -2.09
N TYR A 4 -4.45 -6.21 -2.17
CA TYR A 4 -5.17 -5.38 -1.23
C TYR A 4 -6.22 -4.58 -1.96
N ARG A 5 -7.44 -4.55 -1.42
CA ARG A 5 -8.42 -3.52 -1.79
C ARG A 5 -7.94 -2.21 -1.19
N THR A 6 -7.73 -1.21 -2.02
CA THR A 6 -7.15 0.06 -1.56
C THR A 6 -8.15 1.19 -1.54
N GLN A 7 -7.81 2.19 -0.74
CA GLN A 7 -8.55 3.43 -0.64
C GLN A 7 -7.56 4.58 -0.54
N ILE A 8 -7.94 5.73 -1.08
CA ILE A 8 -7.17 6.98 -1.01
C ILE A 8 -7.99 8.07 -0.32
N GLN A 9 -7.28 9.01 0.30
CA GLN A 9 -7.85 10.19 0.95
C GLN A 9 -7.20 11.44 0.38
N TRP A 10 -8.01 12.33 -0.21
CA TRP A 10 -7.58 13.62 -0.75
C TRP A 10 -8.44 14.75 -0.15
N GLY A 11 -7.90 15.97 -0.08
CA GLY A 11 -8.60 17.10 0.54
C GLY A 11 -8.33 17.31 2.04
N GLY A 12 -7.36 16.58 2.61
CA GLY A 12 -6.91 16.72 3.99
C GLY A 12 -7.29 15.55 4.90
N PRO A 13 -6.82 15.55 6.16
CA PRO A 13 -6.94 14.39 7.05
C PRO A 13 -8.36 14.07 7.52
N ASN A 14 -9.28 15.04 7.40
CA ASN A 14 -10.70 14.86 7.77
C ASN A 14 -11.61 14.55 6.57
N ALA A 15 -11.04 14.41 5.36
CA ALA A 15 -11.80 14.04 4.18
C ALA A 15 -12.22 12.56 4.22
N GLU A 16 -13.20 12.19 3.42
CA GLU A 16 -13.63 10.80 3.29
C GLU A 16 -12.56 9.95 2.57
N TRP A 17 -12.60 8.64 2.83
CA TRP A 17 -11.80 7.67 2.08
C TRP A 17 -12.62 7.16 0.90
N HIS A 18 -11.97 7.08 -0.25
CA HIS A 18 -12.59 6.64 -1.50
C HIS A 18 -11.90 5.37 -1.98
N ASP A 19 -12.68 4.44 -2.54
CA ASP A 19 -12.15 3.22 -3.14
C ASP A 19 -11.24 3.55 -4.33
N ASP A 20 -10.17 2.78 -4.45
CA ASP A 20 -9.17 2.89 -5.51
C ASP A 20 -8.85 1.50 -6.09
N THR A 21 -7.98 1.45 -7.09
CA THR A 21 -7.54 0.21 -7.73
C THR A 21 -6.85 -0.73 -6.73
N ASP A 22 -7.00 -2.03 -6.93
CA ASP A 22 -6.33 -3.01 -6.07
C ASP A 22 -4.80 -2.89 -6.20
N LEU A 23 -4.09 -2.95 -5.07
CA LEU A 23 -2.64 -3.04 -5.03
C LEU A 23 -2.24 -4.51 -4.94
N THR A 24 -1.49 -4.99 -5.93
CA THR A 24 -0.82 -6.29 -5.85
C THR A 24 0.67 -6.09 -5.67
N ILE A 25 1.25 -6.72 -4.65
CA ILE A 25 2.66 -6.56 -4.31
C ILE A 25 3.34 -7.92 -4.07
N VAL A 26 4.55 -8.03 -4.62
CA VAL A 26 5.49 -9.14 -4.42
C VAL A 26 6.90 -8.56 -4.34
N ILE A 27 7.65 -8.90 -3.30
CA ILE A 27 9.05 -8.53 -3.13
C ILE A 27 9.79 -9.80 -2.73
N ASN A 28 10.29 -10.49 -3.75
CA ASN A 28 11.07 -11.70 -3.58
C ASN A 28 12.56 -11.37 -3.64
N ASN A 29 13.27 -11.63 -2.54
CA ASN A 29 14.72 -11.57 -2.42
C ASN A 29 15.16 -12.71 -1.47
N ARG A 30 16.40 -12.68 -0.98
CA ARG A 30 16.92 -13.69 -0.04
C ARG A 30 16.00 -13.97 1.17
N ALA A 31 15.20 -13.00 1.60
CA ALA A 31 14.35 -13.08 2.78
C ALA A 31 12.85 -12.90 2.48
N GLU A 32 12.43 -12.90 1.20
CA GLU A 32 11.03 -12.87 0.78
C GLU A 32 10.15 -11.81 1.51
N VAL A 33 10.59 -10.54 1.52
CA VAL A 33 9.95 -9.43 2.28
C VAL A 33 8.43 -9.34 2.07
N VAL A 34 7.95 -9.53 0.84
CA VAL A 34 6.54 -9.77 0.54
C VAL A 34 6.49 -11.06 -0.28
N PRO A 35 6.27 -12.23 0.37
CA PRO A 35 6.51 -13.51 -0.26
C PRO A 35 5.47 -13.83 -1.34
N ASN A 36 5.80 -14.76 -2.23
CA ASN A 36 4.84 -15.20 -3.24
C ASN A 36 3.72 -16.08 -2.65
N ALA A 37 3.93 -16.64 -1.45
CA ALA A 37 2.91 -17.28 -0.63
C ALA A 37 3.00 -16.72 0.79
N GLY A 38 1.95 -16.02 1.25
CA GLY A 38 1.91 -15.39 2.56
C GLY A 38 1.83 -13.86 2.54
N MET A 39 1.70 -13.30 3.73
CA MET A 39 1.57 -11.86 3.98
C MET A 39 2.89 -11.29 4.55
N PRO A 40 3.19 -10.01 4.32
CA PRO A 40 4.27 -9.34 5.02
C PRO A 40 3.97 -9.29 6.52
N GLY A 41 4.99 -9.44 7.36
CA GLY A 41 4.84 -9.30 8.81
C GLY A 41 4.48 -7.86 9.22
N THR A 42 3.85 -7.73 10.40
CA THR A 42 3.58 -6.42 11.02
C THR A 42 4.88 -5.60 11.12
N GLY A 43 4.80 -4.32 10.76
CA GLY A 43 5.94 -3.39 10.75
C GLY A 43 6.78 -3.43 9.46
N THR A 44 6.49 -4.33 8.53
CA THR A 44 7.14 -4.29 7.20
C THR A 44 6.84 -2.96 6.53
N GLN A 45 7.87 -2.32 5.97
CA GLN A 45 7.74 -1.07 5.23
C GLN A 45 8.12 -1.27 3.77
N VAL A 46 7.30 -0.73 2.88
CA VAL A 46 7.58 -0.70 1.43
C VAL A 46 7.49 0.74 0.96
N SER A 47 8.52 1.18 0.24
CA SER A 47 8.51 2.43 -0.49
C SER A 47 8.83 2.18 -1.96
N TRP A 48 8.16 2.89 -2.86
CA TRP A 48 8.41 2.84 -4.29
C TRP A 48 8.51 4.26 -4.87
N ALA A 49 9.24 4.38 -5.97
CA ALA A 49 9.34 5.61 -6.74
C ALA A 49 9.52 5.27 -8.23
N SER A 50 8.79 5.97 -9.08
CA SER A 50 8.82 5.83 -10.53
C SER A 50 8.38 7.13 -11.20
N PRO A 51 8.57 7.28 -12.53
CA PRO A 51 7.98 8.39 -13.27
C PRO A 51 6.45 8.46 -13.23
N GLN A 52 5.77 7.38 -12.81
CA GLN A 52 4.30 7.33 -12.68
C GLN A 52 3.82 7.68 -11.26
N GLY A 53 4.72 7.91 -10.32
CA GLY A 53 4.38 8.19 -8.93
C GLY A 53 5.29 7.50 -7.92
N ASN A 54 5.05 7.79 -6.66
CA ASN A 54 5.77 7.25 -5.51
C ASN A 54 4.81 6.95 -4.36
N GLY A 55 5.27 6.19 -3.38
CA GLY A 55 4.52 5.94 -2.16
C GLY A 55 5.35 5.23 -1.11
N SER A 56 4.83 5.25 0.12
CA SER A 56 5.42 4.58 1.27
C SER A 56 4.30 4.06 2.16
N ILE A 57 4.33 2.76 2.48
CA ILE A 57 3.32 2.08 3.29
C ILE A 57 3.98 1.26 4.40
N THR A 58 3.29 1.14 5.52
CA THR A 58 3.63 0.22 6.62
C THR A 58 2.50 -0.80 6.78
N PHE A 59 2.86 -2.08 6.91
CA PHE A 59 1.93 -3.17 7.15
C PHE A 59 1.66 -3.35 8.65
N PHE A 60 0.41 -3.67 8.98
CA PHE A 60 -0.11 -3.89 10.32
C PHE A 60 -0.96 -5.15 10.35
N GLU A 61 -1.32 -5.61 11.56
CA GLU A 61 -2.27 -6.73 11.75
C GLU A 61 -1.87 -7.98 10.95
N ASP A 62 -0.57 -8.33 11.04
CA ASP A 62 0.07 -9.44 10.35
C ASP A 62 -0.08 -9.40 8.82
N GLY A 63 -0.05 -8.18 8.30
CA GLY A 63 -0.15 -7.90 6.87
C GLY A 63 -1.58 -7.88 6.36
N ASN A 64 -2.60 -7.97 7.22
CA ASN A 64 -3.99 -7.80 6.78
C ASN A 64 -4.32 -6.36 6.39
N ARG A 65 -3.54 -5.38 6.86
CA ARG A 65 -3.77 -3.97 6.56
C ARG A 65 -2.46 -3.23 6.33
N PHE A 66 -2.49 -2.19 5.50
CA PHE A 66 -1.43 -1.19 5.46
C PHE A 66 -1.98 0.23 5.51
N MET A 67 -1.12 1.17 5.91
CA MET A 67 -1.36 2.61 5.76
C MET A 67 -0.09 3.33 5.34
N GLY A 68 -0.25 4.49 4.72
CA GLY A 68 0.82 5.41 4.39
C GLY A 68 0.34 6.49 3.44
N SER A 69 1.16 6.83 2.46
CA SER A 69 0.84 7.82 1.43
C SER A 69 1.27 7.36 0.05
N ALA A 70 0.63 7.94 -0.96
CA ALA A 70 1.01 7.80 -2.35
C ALA A 70 0.89 9.15 -3.06
N GLN A 71 1.58 9.28 -4.18
CA GLN A 71 1.40 10.37 -5.13
C GLN A 71 1.49 9.79 -6.53
N PHE A 72 0.40 9.90 -7.29
CA PHE A 72 0.35 9.46 -8.67
C PHE A 72 0.71 10.59 -9.65
N LYS A 73 1.09 10.24 -10.87
CA LYS A 73 1.53 11.19 -11.88
C LYS A 73 0.45 12.23 -12.18
N GLY A 74 0.80 13.50 -11.98
CA GLY A 74 -0.10 14.63 -12.22
C GLY A 74 -1.04 14.94 -11.06
N GLU A 75 -0.94 14.21 -9.94
CA GLU A 75 -1.78 14.38 -8.76
C GLU A 75 -0.98 14.92 -7.55
N GLY A 76 -1.71 15.45 -6.58
CA GLY A 76 -1.17 15.78 -5.26
C GLY A 76 -0.97 14.53 -4.40
N PRO A 77 -0.28 14.64 -3.26
CA PRO A 77 -0.15 13.52 -2.32
C PRO A 77 -1.50 13.17 -1.70
N VAL A 78 -1.74 11.87 -1.55
CA VAL A 78 -2.93 11.29 -0.93
C VAL A 78 -2.55 10.41 0.26
N GLY A 79 -3.44 10.34 1.25
CA GLY A 79 -3.42 9.26 2.22
C GLY A 79 -3.72 7.94 1.49
N TYR A 80 -3.03 6.87 1.81
CA TYR A 80 -3.18 5.58 1.14
C TYR A 80 -3.32 4.45 2.15
N ARG A 81 -4.32 3.60 1.99
CA ARG A 81 -4.52 2.41 2.85
C ARG A 81 -5.04 1.24 2.04
N GLY A 82 -4.83 0.05 2.54
CA GLY A 82 -5.41 -1.14 1.95
C GLY A 82 -5.67 -2.21 2.98
N THR A 83 -6.67 -3.04 2.68
CA THR A 83 -7.04 -4.23 3.45
C THR A 83 -6.88 -5.44 2.55
N LEU A 84 -6.35 -6.53 3.09
CA LEU A 84 -6.12 -7.77 2.34
C LEU A 84 -7.42 -8.20 1.65
N LYS A 85 -7.30 -8.52 0.36
CA LYS A 85 -8.37 -9.11 -0.42
C LYS A 85 -8.38 -10.63 -0.17
N PRO A 86 -9.53 -11.22 0.23
CA PRO A 86 -9.67 -12.67 0.39
C PRO A 86 -9.38 -13.45 -0.89
#